data_AF-A0A6P8KYX7-F1
#
_entry.id   AF-A0A6P8KYX7-F1
#
_cell.length_a   1.000
_cell.length_b   1.000
_cell.length_c   1.000
_cell.angle_alpha   90.00
_cell.angle_beta   90.00
_cell.angle_gamma   90.00
#
_symmetry.space_group_name_H-M   'P 1'
#
loop_
_entity.id
_entity.type
_entity.pdbx_description
1 polymer ?
#
loop_
_entity_poly.entity_id
_entity_poly.type
_entity_poly.pdbx_seq_one_letter_code
_entity_poly.pdbx_strand_id
1 'polypeptide(L)'
;MAGLGNKRYSIIQTCVLLTFLIAVQVTGQVSEENCSEIKCPGPLRYYKALGCTPIYVNPNDNCAEAYDCSHLDNWSRDKCYVNGHEYSVGETLRPEDSNPCDRNCTCTHSNNDANFACAKRKTCDRAEEESCLYRRIHGICCDDPFCDEEGDNTTCNVNGKVYKAGEFFYPNANPKLLCLCMEGYTGQNIEPFCQQLNRDPCSALFDVAAAQVHDKSIPVFFLFNHFCPITFYRYPSPNDTVISKHDSTTSVPAEGKVMCRHGNLTLHIGEELSNVQPIEVWSAGMKCVCEVPPYLTCYTTTASSEED
;
A
#
# COMPACT_ATOMS: atom_id res chain seq x y z
N MET A 1 -25.28 -0.28 80.90
CA MET A 1 -24.67 0.99 80.44
C MET A 1 -24.53 0.91 78.93
N ALA A 2 -25.15 1.87 78.22
CA ALA A 2 -25.07 2.22 76.78
C ALA A 2 -25.14 1.07 75.73
N GLY A 3 -25.98 1.05 74.69
CA GLY A 3 -26.80 2.09 74.07
C GLY A 3 -26.50 2.20 72.56
N LEU A 4 -27.55 2.02 71.73
CA LEU A 4 -27.71 2.42 70.31
C LEU A 4 -26.84 1.71 69.24
N GLY A 5 -27.34 1.30 68.06
CA GLY A 5 -28.64 1.53 67.44
C GLY A 5 -28.79 0.82 66.09
N ASN A 6 -30.05 0.59 65.72
CA ASN A 6 -30.51 0.04 64.44
C ASN A 6 -29.98 0.79 63.21
N LYS A 7 -29.66 0.05 62.13
CA LYS A 7 -29.86 0.53 60.75
C LYS A 7 -30.53 -0.56 59.91
N ARG A 8 -31.82 -0.35 59.67
CA ARG A 8 -32.64 -1.04 58.67
C ARG A 8 -32.11 -0.63 57.29
N TYR A 9 -31.41 -1.52 56.61
CA TYR A 9 -31.11 -1.33 55.19
C TYR A 9 -32.33 -1.74 54.36
N SER A 10 -32.83 -0.76 53.63
CA SER A 10 -34.03 -0.82 52.81
C SER A 10 -33.77 -1.64 51.54
N ILE A 11 -34.64 -2.60 51.27
CA ILE A 11 -34.70 -3.48 50.08
C ILE A 11 -34.74 -2.66 48.77
N ILE A 12 -35.05 -1.37 48.85
CA ILE A 12 -35.07 -0.42 47.73
C ILE A 12 -33.64 -0.15 47.18
N GLN A 13 -32.60 -0.30 48.00
CA GLN A 13 -31.22 -0.01 47.58
C GLN A 13 -30.60 -1.15 46.72
N THR A 14 -31.20 -2.34 46.74
CA THR A 14 -30.74 -3.49 45.95
C THR A 14 -31.38 -3.53 44.55
N CYS A 15 -32.54 -2.89 44.37
CA CYS A 15 -33.21 -2.84 43.05
C CYS A 15 -32.61 -1.78 42.11
N VAL A 16 -32.01 -0.71 42.63
CA VAL A 16 -31.39 0.35 41.79
C VAL A 16 -30.05 -0.11 41.19
N LEU A 17 -29.35 -1.04 41.82
CA LEU A 17 -28.13 -1.65 41.29
C LEU A 17 -28.39 -2.72 40.22
N LEU A 18 -29.57 -3.34 40.22
CA LEU A 18 -29.97 -4.33 39.21
C LEU A 18 -30.57 -3.70 37.94
N THR A 19 -31.13 -2.49 38.03
CA THR A 19 -31.56 -1.74 36.84
C THR A 19 -30.42 -0.98 36.15
N PHE A 20 -29.30 -0.74 36.83
CA PHE A 20 -28.09 -0.16 36.21
C PHE A 20 -27.20 -1.19 35.49
N LEU A 21 -27.46 -2.49 35.66
CA LEU A 21 -26.73 -3.57 34.97
C LEU A 21 -27.44 -4.08 33.69
N ILE A 22 -28.61 -3.55 33.34
CA ILE A 22 -29.38 -3.96 32.14
C ILE A 22 -29.44 -2.83 31.08
N ALA A 23 -28.77 -1.70 31.33
CA ALA A 23 -28.84 -0.52 30.46
C ALA A 23 -27.51 -0.16 29.77
N VAL A 24 -26.65 -1.13 29.42
CA VAL A 24 -25.56 -0.94 28.42
C VAL A 24 -25.30 -2.26 27.67
N GLN A 25 -26.33 -2.82 27.04
CA GLN A 25 -26.14 -3.81 25.96
C GLN A 25 -27.12 -3.50 24.82
N VAL A 26 -27.05 -2.26 24.32
CA VAL A 26 -27.24 -2.06 22.87
C VAL A 26 -25.84 -2.19 22.29
N THR A 27 -25.33 -3.42 22.26
CA THR A 27 -24.35 -3.76 21.24
C THR A 27 -25.10 -3.60 19.94
N GLY A 28 -24.91 -2.47 19.27
CA GLY A 28 -25.15 -2.41 17.85
C GLY A 28 -24.46 -3.63 17.27
N GLN A 29 -25.24 -4.56 16.75
CA GLN A 29 -24.72 -5.52 15.79
C GLN A 29 -24.35 -4.68 14.56
N VAL A 30 -23.20 -4.01 14.63
CA VAL A 30 -22.41 -3.77 13.45
C VAL A 30 -22.00 -5.17 13.07
N SER A 31 -22.76 -5.74 12.15
CA SER A 31 -22.34 -6.91 11.41
C SER A 31 -20.92 -6.62 10.94
N GLU A 32 -19.96 -7.37 11.49
CA GLU A 32 -18.58 -7.50 11.03
C GLU A 32 -18.54 -8.18 9.65
N GLU A 33 -19.44 -7.74 8.75
CA GLU A 33 -19.52 -8.17 7.38
C GLU A 33 -18.51 -7.34 6.59
N ASN A 34 -17.27 -7.83 6.57
CA ASN A 34 -16.29 -7.58 5.52
C ASN A 34 -16.08 -6.10 5.14
N CYS A 35 -15.54 -5.30 6.06
CA CYS A 35 -14.79 -4.09 5.69
C CYS A 35 -13.42 -4.48 5.11
N SER A 36 -13.42 -5.23 4.01
CA SER A 36 -12.23 -5.39 3.21
C SER A 36 -11.99 -4.06 2.50
N GLU A 37 -10.85 -3.40 2.73
CA GLU A 37 -10.32 -2.23 1.98
C GLU A 37 -10.27 -2.45 0.43
N ILE A 38 -10.79 -3.58 -0.07
CA ILE A 38 -10.72 -4.08 -1.44
C ILE A 38 -11.71 -3.37 -2.40
N LYS A 39 -12.58 -2.45 -1.92
CA LYS A 39 -13.60 -1.79 -2.79
C LYS A 39 -13.48 -0.27 -2.94
N CYS A 40 -12.53 0.38 -2.29
CA CYS A 40 -12.38 1.82 -2.42
C CYS A 40 -11.61 2.19 -3.70
N PRO A 41 -12.04 3.22 -4.46
CA PRO A 41 -11.36 3.62 -5.69
C PRO A 41 -10.03 4.32 -5.39
N GLY A 42 -9.19 4.47 -6.42
CA GLY A 42 -7.93 5.22 -6.31
C GLY A 42 -6.72 4.43 -5.82
N PRO A 43 -5.54 5.09 -5.73
CA PRO A 43 -4.27 4.43 -5.48
C PRO A 43 -4.00 4.29 -3.98
N LEU A 44 -4.88 3.62 -3.24
CA LEU A 44 -4.89 3.61 -1.77
C LEU A 44 -3.59 3.12 -1.16
N ARG A 45 -2.99 2.07 -1.75
CA ARG A 45 -1.69 1.55 -1.32
C ARG A 45 -0.59 2.61 -1.42
N TYR A 46 -0.62 3.43 -2.46
CA TYR A 46 0.34 4.52 -2.66
C TYR A 46 0.14 5.61 -1.59
N TYR A 47 -1.10 6.05 -1.32
CA TYR A 47 -1.37 7.01 -0.25
C TYR A 47 -0.90 6.52 1.12
N LYS A 48 -1.17 5.24 1.42
CA LYS A 48 -0.71 4.59 2.65
C LYS A 48 0.82 4.56 2.74
N ALA A 49 1.50 4.22 1.63
CA ALA A 49 2.96 4.17 1.57
C ALA A 49 3.61 5.56 1.73
N LEU A 50 2.93 6.63 1.30
CA LEU A 50 3.36 8.02 1.50
C LEU A 50 2.99 8.59 2.88
N GLY A 51 2.21 7.85 3.68
CA GLY A 51 1.70 8.32 4.97
C GLY A 51 0.67 9.44 4.85
N CYS A 52 -0.06 9.52 3.73
CA CYS A 52 -1.14 10.50 3.57
C CYS A 52 -2.32 10.15 4.48
N THR A 53 -2.98 11.19 4.99
CA THR A 53 -4.10 11.03 5.94
C THR A 53 -5.43 10.99 5.18
N PRO A 54 -6.29 9.98 5.37
CA PRO A 54 -7.59 9.94 4.71
C PRO A 54 -8.54 11.04 5.21
N ILE A 55 -9.32 11.61 4.28
CA ILE A 55 -10.35 12.62 4.53
C ILE A 55 -11.70 11.99 4.16
N TYR A 56 -12.60 11.87 5.13
CA TYR A 56 -13.93 11.29 4.94
C TYR A 56 -15.00 12.40 4.96
N VAL A 57 -16.06 12.24 4.16
CA VAL A 57 -17.23 13.12 4.22
C VAL A 57 -17.99 12.87 5.52
N ASN A 58 -18.25 11.61 5.83
CA ASN A 58 -18.87 11.18 7.08
C ASN A 58 -17.96 10.19 7.82
N PRO A 59 -17.90 10.23 9.17
CA PRO A 59 -17.10 9.31 9.96
C PRO A 59 -17.40 7.81 9.76
N ASN A 60 -18.59 7.48 9.23
CA ASN A 60 -19.03 6.11 8.99
C ASN A 60 -18.84 5.66 7.52
N ASP A 61 -18.24 6.51 6.67
CA ASP A 61 -18.01 6.15 5.28
C ASP A 61 -16.89 5.10 5.18
N ASN A 62 -17.11 4.10 4.33
CA ASN A 62 -16.12 3.03 4.12
C ASN A 62 -14.88 3.48 3.36
N CYS A 63 -15.01 4.54 2.55
CA CYS A 63 -13.95 5.05 1.69
C CYS A 63 -13.74 6.54 1.94
N ALA A 64 -12.48 6.95 1.96
CA ALA A 64 -12.12 8.36 2.00
C ALA A 64 -12.52 9.05 0.68
N GLU A 65 -12.96 10.30 0.77
CA GLU A 65 -13.24 11.14 -0.40
C GLU A 65 -11.95 11.72 -0.98
N ALA A 66 -10.94 11.95 -0.13
CA ALA A 66 -9.62 12.43 -0.51
C ALA A 66 -8.56 12.00 0.51
N TYR A 67 -7.31 12.34 0.22
CA TYR A 67 -6.20 12.22 1.15
C TYR A 67 -5.47 13.56 1.32
N ASP A 68 -5.03 13.85 2.53
CA ASP A 68 -4.09 14.93 2.81
C ASP A 68 -2.66 14.38 2.70
N CYS A 69 -1.96 14.84 1.66
CA CYS A 69 -0.54 14.56 1.42
C CYS A 69 0.33 15.83 1.56
N SER A 70 -0.18 16.90 2.17
CA SER A 70 0.50 18.20 2.26
C SER A 70 1.79 18.15 3.09
N HIS A 71 1.93 17.16 3.97
CA HIS A 71 3.17 16.95 4.74
C HIS A 71 4.39 16.68 3.85
N LEU A 72 4.17 16.11 2.66
CA LEU A 72 5.24 15.81 1.69
C LEU A 72 5.90 17.09 1.15
N ASP A 73 5.19 18.23 1.13
CA ASP A 73 5.75 19.50 0.66
C ASP A 73 6.85 20.03 1.61
N ASN A 74 6.88 19.56 2.86
CA ASN A 74 7.89 19.93 3.85
C ASN A 74 9.10 19.00 3.85
N TRP A 75 9.08 17.93 3.06
CA TRP A 75 10.18 16.97 3.03
C TRP A 75 11.34 17.53 2.22
N SER A 76 12.49 17.61 2.88
CA SER A 76 13.75 17.95 2.24
C SER A 76 14.15 16.86 1.25
N ARG A 77 14.57 17.28 0.05
CA ARG A 77 15.20 16.41 -0.97
C ARG A 77 16.56 15.87 -0.52
N ASP A 78 17.18 16.46 0.51
CA ASP A 78 18.49 16.04 1.02
C ASP A 78 18.38 14.95 2.11
N LYS A 79 17.20 14.35 2.29
CA LYS A 79 16.95 13.32 3.31
C LYS A 79 16.15 12.15 2.76
N CYS A 80 16.37 10.98 3.35
CA CYS A 80 15.61 9.77 3.02
C CYS A 80 14.47 9.58 4.04
N TYR A 81 13.35 9.00 3.57
CA TYR A 81 12.17 8.78 4.40
C TYR A 81 11.66 7.35 4.25
N VAL A 82 11.31 6.72 5.37
CA VAL A 82 10.70 5.39 5.40
C VAL A 82 9.90 5.24 6.69
N ASN A 83 8.68 4.68 6.62
CA ASN A 83 7.80 4.46 7.78
C ASN A 83 7.59 5.71 8.68
N GLY A 84 7.69 6.92 8.12
CA GLY A 84 7.59 8.17 8.87
C GLY A 84 8.86 8.59 9.61
N HIS A 85 9.94 7.81 9.52
CA HIS A 85 11.26 8.18 10.00
C HIS A 85 12.05 8.94 8.92
N GLU A 86 12.87 9.87 9.39
CA GLU A 86 13.76 10.71 8.59
C GLU A 86 15.22 10.28 8.81
N TYR A 87 16.00 10.31 7.72
CA TYR A 87 17.41 9.92 7.68
C TYR A 87 18.24 10.95 6.92
N SER A 88 19.34 11.37 7.52
CA SER A 88 20.38 12.18 6.91
C SER A 88 21.25 11.34 5.97
N VAL A 89 21.84 11.99 4.97
CA VAL A 89 22.81 11.35 4.08
C VAL A 89 23.95 10.72 4.89
N GLY A 90 24.23 9.45 4.62
CA GLY A 90 25.22 8.63 5.33
C GLY A 90 24.64 7.80 6.47
N GLU A 91 23.40 8.04 6.92
CA GLU A 91 22.77 7.22 7.95
C GLU A 91 22.34 5.84 7.40
N THR A 92 22.58 4.80 8.19
CA THR A 92 22.16 3.44 7.88
C THR A 92 20.70 3.24 8.25
N LEU A 93 19.97 2.50 7.40
CA LEU A 93 18.58 2.11 7.65
C LEU A 93 18.47 1.37 8.99
N ARG A 94 17.51 1.79 9.83
CA ARG A 94 17.30 1.15 11.13
C ARG A 94 16.67 -0.23 10.96
N PRO A 95 16.96 -1.20 11.85
CA PRO A 95 16.39 -2.55 11.76
C PRO A 95 14.85 -2.59 11.71
N GLU A 96 14.18 -1.69 12.43
CA GLU A 96 12.72 -1.58 12.46
C GLU A 96 12.08 -1.10 11.15
N ASP A 97 12.85 -0.49 10.25
CA ASP A 97 12.40 -0.04 8.93
C ASP A 97 12.88 -0.95 7.79
N SER A 98 13.73 -1.91 8.13
CA SER A 98 14.38 -2.83 7.21
C SER A 98 13.50 -4.05 6.93
N ASN A 99 13.26 -4.35 5.65
CA ASN A 99 12.69 -5.66 5.26
C ASN A 99 13.82 -6.71 5.19
N PRO A 100 13.50 -8.02 5.18
CA PRO A 100 14.51 -9.08 5.11
C PRO A 100 15.56 -8.95 4.00
N CYS A 101 15.24 -8.29 2.89
CA CYS A 101 16.13 -8.11 1.73
C CYS A 101 16.97 -6.84 1.75
N ASP A 102 16.78 -5.97 2.74
CA ASP A 102 17.48 -4.70 2.83
C ASP A 102 18.84 -4.87 3.47
N ARG A 103 19.84 -5.13 2.63
CA ARG A 103 21.21 -5.36 3.10
C ARG A 103 22.02 -4.08 3.02
N ASN A 104 22.60 -3.66 4.14
CA ASN A 104 23.50 -2.51 4.24
C ASN A 104 22.94 -1.26 3.54
N CYS A 105 21.64 -1.00 3.73
CA CYS A 105 21.00 0.17 3.16
C CYS A 105 21.45 1.43 3.87
N THR A 106 21.91 2.40 3.08
CA THR A 106 22.35 3.70 3.58
C THR A 106 21.62 4.79 2.81
N CYS A 107 21.23 5.86 3.52
CA CYS A 107 20.71 7.05 2.86
C CYS A 107 21.84 7.70 2.06
N THR A 108 21.67 7.80 0.75
CA THR A 108 22.64 8.40 -0.17
C THR A 108 22.01 9.58 -0.87
N HIS A 109 22.83 10.46 -1.43
CA HIS A 109 22.36 11.59 -2.21
C HIS A 109 22.90 11.49 -3.63
N SER A 110 22.01 11.37 -4.61
CA SER A 110 22.36 11.25 -6.02
C SER A 110 21.37 12.02 -6.89
N ASN A 111 21.84 12.64 -7.98
CA ASN A 111 20.98 13.37 -8.92
C ASN A 111 20.06 14.45 -8.28
N ASN A 112 20.52 15.12 -7.22
CA ASN A 112 19.82 16.16 -6.46
C ASN A 112 18.73 15.68 -5.49
N ASP A 113 18.59 14.38 -5.29
CA ASP A 113 17.64 13.81 -4.32
C ASP A 113 18.32 12.71 -3.47
N ALA A 114 17.86 12.58 -2.23
CA ALA A 114 18.29 11.55 -1.32
C ALA A 114 17.38 10.34 -1.38
N ASN A 115 17.99 9.15 -1.44
CA ASN A 115 17.29 7.87 -1.47
C ASN A 115 18.13 6.79 -0.78
N PHE A 116 17.49 5.72 -0.32
CA PHE A 116 18.25 4.57 0.18
C PHE A 116 18.91 3.84 -0.98
N ALA A 117 20.20 3.55 -0.80
CA ALA A 117 20.95 2.63 -1.64
C ALA A 117 21.28 1.39 -0.82
N CYS A 118 20.79 0.23 -1.26
CA CYS A 118 21.00 -1.06 -0.61
C CYS A 118 21.99 -1.91 -1.41
N ALA A 119 22.77 -2.73 -0.71
CA ALA A 119 23.62 -3.72 -1.35
C ALA A 119 22.75 -4.80 -2.00
N LYS A 120 22.74 -4.85 -3.34
CA LYS A 120 22.11 -5.94 -4.07
C LYS A 120 22.87 -7.24 -3.84
N ARG A 121 22.14 -8.30 -3.51
CA ARG A 121 22.70 -9.65 -3.46
C ARG A 121 22.63 -10.22 -4.88
N LYS A 122 23.74 -10.09 -5.61
CA LYS A 122 23.85 -10.58 -6.99
C LYS A 122 23.50 -12.06 -7.12
N THR A 123 23.85 -12.86 -6.12
CA THR A 123 23.55 -14.30 -6.07
C THR A 123 23.52 -14.85 -4.64
N CYS A 124 22.91 -16.03 -4.51
CA CYS A 124 22.83 -16.82 -3.28
C CYS A 124 23.71 -18.07 -3.41
N ASP A 125 25.01 -17.85 -3.66
CA ASP A 125 26.00 -18.86 -4.09
C ASP A 125 26.89 -19.41 -2.94
N ARG A 126 26.39 -19.51 -1.71
CA ARG A 126 27.11 -20.29 -0.67
C ARG A 126 26.59 -21.71 -0.65
N ALA A 127 27.45 -22.70 -0.37
CA ALA A 127 27.12 -24.13 -0.43
C ALA A 127 25.95 -24.57 0.48
N GLU A 128 25.68 -23.90 1.61
CA GLU A 128 24.48 -24.13 2.45
C GLU A 128 23.21 -23.44 1.89
N GLU A 129 23.39 -22.46 1.00
CA GLU A 129 22.40 -21.57 0.39
C GLU A 129 22.03 -21.98 -1.06
N GLU A 130 22.67 -23.03 -1.58
CA GLU A 130 22.40 -23.62 -2.90
C GLU A 130 21.17 -24.53 -2.91
N SER A 131 20.67 -24.96 -1.73
CA SER A 131 19.48 -25.81 -1.69
C SER A 131 18.24 -25.05 -2.20
N CYS A 132 17.43 -25.70 -3.02
CA CYS A 132 16.22 -25.10 -3.56
C CYS A 132 15.21 -24.69 -2.50
N LEU A 133 15.21 -25.38 -1.36
CA LEU A 133 14.45 -24.95 -0.20
C LEU A 133 14.95 -23.61 0.35
N TYR A 134 16.27 -23.42 0.49
CA TYR A 134 16.82 -22.14 0.94
C TYR A 134 16.54 -21.02 -0.07
N ARG A 135 16.70 -21.28 -1.37
CA ARG A 135 16.36 -20.31 -2.42
C ARG A 135 14.87 -20.01 -2.46
N ARG A 136 13.97 -20.96 -2.21
CA ARG A 136 12.54 -20.64 -2.04
C ARG A 136 12.33 -19.73 -0.82
N ILE A 137 12.86 -20.09 0.35
CA ILE A 137 12.62 -19.36 1.61
C ILE A 137 13.31 -17.98 1.67
N HIS A 138 14.51 -17.85 1.10
CA HIS A 138 15.37 -16.67 1.19
C HIS A 138 15.65 -15.99 -0.17
N GLY A 139 15.19 -16.60 -1.28
CA GLY A 139 15.39 -16.15 -2.66
C GLY A 139 14.66 -14.89 -3.03
N ILE A 140 13.67 -14.48 -2.23
CA ILE A 140 13.07 -13.15 -2.32
C ILE A 140 14.12 -12.02 -2.35
N CYS A 141 15.30 -12.26 -1.77
CA CYS A 141 16.39 -11.31 -1.73
C CYS A 141 17.50 -11.58 -2.75
N CYS A 142 17.31 -12.51 -3.68
CA CYS A 142 18.30 -12.93 -4.67
C CYS A 142 17.82 -12.56 -6.09
N ASP A 143 18.74 -12.27 -7.02
CA ASP A 143 18.40 -12.04 -8.44
C ASP A 143 17.94 -13.33 -9.16
N ASP A 144 18.13 -14.49 -8.53
CA ASP A 144 17.68 -15.82 -8.98
C ASP A 144 16.92 -16.53 -7.83
N PRO A 145 15.66 -16.10 -7.54
CA PRO A 145 14.87 -16.65 -6.42
C PRO A 145 14.44 -18.10 -6.64
N PHE A 146 14.40 -18.51 -7.89
CA PHE A 146 13.67 -19.69 -8.33
C PHE A 146 14.65 -20.81 -8.65
N CYS A 147 14.38 -21.96 -8.07
CA CYS A 147 14.87 -23.18 -8.68
C CYS A 147 13.88 -23.58 -9.76
N ASP A 148 14.35 -23.68 -11.00
CA ASP A 148 13.65 -24.40 -12.05
C ASP A 148 13.64 -25.90 -11.69
N GLU A 149 12.66 -26.30 -10.90
CA GLU A 149 12.32 -27.71 -10.74
C GLU A 149 11.12 -27.98 -11.67
N GLU A 150 11.42 -28.41 -12.89
CA GLU A 150 10.41 -28.94 -13.79
C GLU A 150 9.56 -29.99 -13.04
N GLY A 151 8.29 -29.70 -12.82
CA GLY A 151 7.32 -30.65 -12.25
C GLY A 151 6.90 -30.44 -10.81
N ASP A 152 7.27 -29.35 -10.12
CA ASP A 152 6.65 -29.03 -8.83
C ASP A 152 5.17 -28.65 -9.02
N ASN A 153 4.29 -29.57 -8.62
CA ASN A 153 2.84 -29.42 -8.72
C ASN A 153 2.21 -28.87 -7.43
N THR A 154 3.01 -28.32 -6.52
CA THR A 154 2.51 -27.71 -5.29
C THR A 154 1.56 -26.58 -5.61
N THR A 155 0.43 -26.56 -4.90
CA THR A 155 -0.54 -25.48 -4.96
C THR A 155 -0.93 -25.03 -3.56
N CYS A 156 -1.10 -23.73 -3.38
CA CYS A 156 -1.50 -23.12 -2.13
C CYS A 156 -2.81 -22.39 -2.33
N ASN A 157 -3.86 -22.76 -1.59
CA ASN A 157 -5.14 -22.07 -1.63
C ASN A 157 -5.20 -21.04 -0.52
N VAL A 158 -5.22 -19.76 -0.89
CA VAL A 158 -5.19 -18.63 0.04
C VAL A 158 -6.26 -17.63 -0.38
N ASN A 159 -7.20 -17.34 0.53
CA ASN A 159 -8.31 -16.41 0.28
C ASN A 159 -9.14 -16.76 -0.98
N GLY A 160 -9.26 -18.06 -1.30
CA GLY A 160 -9.98 -18.53 -2.49
C GLY A 160 -9.23 -18.38 -3.82
N LYS A 161 -7.97 -17.90 -3.79
CA LYS A 161 -7.06 -17.92 -4.94
C LYS A 161 -6.08 -19.08 -4.81
N VAL A 162 -5.84 -19.78 -5.92
CA VAL A 162 -4.84 -20.85 -6.01
C VAL A 162 -3.54 -20.25 -6.53
N TYR A 163 -2.47 -20.45 -5.78
CA TYR A 163 -1.10 -20.06 -6.12
C TYR A 163 -0.30 -21.31 -6.48
N LYS A 164 0.58 -21.22 -7.46
CA LYS A 164 1.51 -22.29 -7.86
C LYS A 164 2.79 -22.22 -7.04
N ALA A 165 3.54 -23.32 -7.01
CA ALA A 165 4.88 -23.36 -6.44
C ALA A 165 5.74 -22.18 -6.93
N GLY A 166 6.41 -21.50 -6.00
CA GLY A 166 7.21 -20.31 -6.30
C GLY A 166 6.41 -19.00 -6.35
N GLU A 167 5.08 -19.02 -6.46
CA GLU A 167 4.32 -17.77 -6.50
C GLU A 167 4.25 -17.09 -5.13
N PHE A 168 4.49 -15.78 -5.13
CA PHE A 168 4.33 -14.94 -3.94
C PHE A 168 2.88 -14.48 -3.75
N PHE A 169 2.48 -14.30 -2.50
CA PHE A 169 1.17 -13.78 -2.14
C PHE A 169 1.18 -12.97 -0.84
N TYR A 170 0.17 -12.10 -0.72
CA TYR A 170 -0.11 -11.33 0.49
C TYR A 170 -1.44 -11.80 1.09
N PRO A 171 -1.46 -12.36 2.30
CA PRO A 171 -2.71 -12.76 2.95
C PRO A 171 -3.58 -11.54 3.29
N ASN A 172 -4.87 -11.58 2.96
CA ASN A 172 -5.83 -10.54 3.34
C ASN A 172 -5.87 -10.29 4.85
N ALA A 173 -5.70 -11.34 5.65
CA ALA A 173 -5.70 -11.25 7.12
C ALA A 173 -4.51 -10.45 7.67
N ASN A 174 -3.37 -10.44 6.97
CA ASN A 174 -2.22 -9.63 7.34
C ASN A 174 -1.44 -9.21 6.09
N PRO A 175 -1.73 -8.03 5.52
CA PRO A 175 -1.08 -7.55 4.30
C PRO A 175 0.38 -7.16 4.49
N LYS A 176 0.91 -7.17 5.74
CA LYS A 176 2.33 -7.01 6.02
C LYS A 176 3.11 -8.32 5.88
N LEU A 177 2.43 -9.46 5.75
CA LEU A 177 3.09 -10.71 5.44
C LEU A 177 3.27 -10.84 3.94
N LEU A 178 4.48 -11.18 3.55
CA LEU A 178 4.78 -11.67 2.23
C LEU A 178 5.08 -13.15 2.33
N CYS A 179 4.30 -13.92 1.59
CA CYS A 179 4.33 -15.36 1.63
C CYS A 179 4.73 -15.95 0.28
N LEU A 180 5.31 -17.14 0.33
CA LEU A 180 5.67 -17.94 -0.83
C LEU A 180 4.86 -19.24 -0.82
N CYS A 181 4.29 -19.59 -1.96
CA CYS A 181 3.71 -20.92 -2.14
C CYS A 181 4.82 -21.95 -2.37
N MET A 182 4.93 -22.92 -1.47
CA MET A 182 5.92 -24.00 -1.54
C MET A 182 5.43 -25.23 -0.77
N GLU A 183 6.08 -26.37 -1.00
CA GLU A 183 5.70 -27.66 -0.44
C GLU A 183 5.57 -27.59 1.10
N GLY A 184 4.50 -28.20 1.62
CA GLY A 184 4.22 -28.22 3.07
C GLY A 184 3.40 -27.05 3.58
N TYR A 185 2.99 -26.09 2.74
CA TYR A 185 2.06 -25.04 3.15
C TYR A 185 0.69 -25.63 3.51
N THR A 186 0.27 -25.46 4.77
CA THR A 186 -0.98 -26.03 5.31
C THR A 186 -2.14 -25.03 5.39
N GLY A 187 -1.98 -23.83 4.81
CA GLY A 187 -2.91 -22.71 4.99
C GLY A 187 -2.56 -21.79 6.17
N GLN A 188 -1.46 -22.06 6.88
CA GLN A 188 -0.98 -21.23 7.99
C GLN A 188 0.07 -20.24 7.50
N ASN A 189 -0.16 -18.94 7.75
CA ASN A 189 0.75 -17.87 7.35
C ASN A 189 1.87 -17.66 8.37
N ILE A 190 2.75 -18.65 8.49
CA ILE A 190 3.86 -18.69 9.45
C ILE A 190 5.18 -18.97 8.72
N GLU A 191 6.31 -18.77 9.41
CA GLU A 191 7.60 -19.22 8.91
C GLU A 191 7.61 -20.74 8.66
N PRO A 192 8.32 -21.22 7.62
CA PRO A 192 9.15 -20.46 6.67
C PRO A 192 8.38 -19.86 5.48
N PHE A 193 7.08 -20.12 5.37
CA PHE A 193 6.26 -19.74 4.21
C PHE A 193 5.99 -18.25 4.12
N CYS A 194 5.88 -17.58 5.26
CA CYS A 194 5.56 -16.17 5.36
C CYS A 194 6.57 -15.43 6.20
N GLN A 195 6.97 -14.25 5.75
CA GLN A 195 7.84 -13.34 6.48
C GLN A 195 7.14 -12.00 6.63
N GLN A 196 7.38 -11.35 7.77
CA GLN A 196 6.84 -10.04 8.03
C GLN A 196 7.70 -8.96 7.38
N LEU A 197 7.05 -8.09 6.63
CA LEU A 197 7.63 -6.87 6.09
C LEU A 197 7.39 -5.72 7.06
N ASN A 198 8.46 -4.97 7.30
CA ASN A 198 8.46 -3.77 8.12
C ASN A 198 8.04 -2.52 7.35
N ARG A 199 8.21 -2.51 6.02
CA ARG A 199 7.67 -1.49 5.13
C ARG A 199 7.00 -2.12 3.91
N ASP A 200 6.14 -1.36 3.25
CA ASP A 200 5.60 -1.74 1.95
C ASP A 200 6.77 -1.89 0.94
N PRO A 201 6.95 -3.05 0.27
CA PRO A 201 8.01 -3.24 -0.71
C PRO A 201 7.89 -2.30 -1.91
N CYS A 202 6.74 -1.66 -2.09
CA CYS A 202 6.45 -0.69 -3.14
C CYS A 202 6.44 0.75 -2.63
N SER A 203 7.08 1.01 -1.48
CA SER A 203 7.19 2.36 -0.93
C SER A 203 7.98 3.25 -1.89
N ALA A 204 7.28 4.20 -2.52
CA ALA A 204 7.83 5.13 -3.50
C ALA A 204 8.89 6.10 -2.94
N LEU A 205 9.12 6.10 -1.63
CA LEU A 205 10.06 6.99 -0.95
C LEU A 205 11.36 6.29 -0.58
N PHE A 206 11.41 4.97 -0.71
CA PHE A 206 12.53 4.19 -0.24
C PHE A 206 13.70 4.23 -1.22
N ASP A 207 13.43 4.08 -2.51
CA ASP A 207 14.45 4.00 -3.55
C ASP A 207 14.51 5.30 -4.40
N VAL A 208 15.13 5.21 -5.58
CA VAL A 208 15.27 6.33 -6.51
C VAL A 208 13.93 6.96 -6.92
N ALA A 209 12.80 6.26 -6.71
CA ALA A 209 11.47 6.78 -6.96
C ALA A 209 11.09 7.98 -6.06
N ALA A 210 11.85 8.25 -4.99
CA ALA A 210 11.60 9.36 -4.08
C ALA A 210 11.61 10.72 -4.81
N ALA A 211 12.49 10.89 -5.80
CA ALA A 211 12.55 12.09 -6.63
C ALA A 211 11.22 12.34 -7.35
N GLN A 212 10.59 11.29 -7.88
CA GLN A 212 9.31 11.36 -8.58
C GLN A 212 8.16 11.78 -7.64
N VAL A 213 8.21 11.37 -6.36
CA VAL A 213 7.26 11.84 -5.34
C VAL A 213 7.42 13.34 -5.11
N HIS A 214 8.66 13.82 -4.93
CA HIS A 214 8.94 15.26 -4.78
C HIS A 214 8.50 16.08 -6.00
N ASP A 215 8.66 15.51 -7.20
CA ASP A 215 8.24 16.14 -8.46
C ASP A 215 6.72 16.05 -8.70
N LYS A 216 5.96 15.44 -7.78
CA LYS A 216 4.51 15.23 -7.88
C LYS A 216 4.13 14.47 -9.16
N SER A 217 5.02 13.57 -9.59
CA SER A 217 4.78 12.68 -10.71
C SER A 217 3.82 11.57 -10.30
N ILE A 218 3.01 11.09 -11.24
CA ILE A 218 1.95 10.12 -10.94
C ILE A 218 2.49 8.70 -11.17
N PRO A 219 2.41 7.79 -10.19
CA PRO A 219 2.77 6.40 -10.41
C PRO A 219 1.81 5.74 -11.41
N VAL A 220 2.36 4.93 -12.32
CA VAL A 220 1.60 4.13 -13.28
C VAL A 220 1.59 2.68 -12.82
N PHE A 221 0.39 2.15 -12.58
CA PHE A 221 0.16 0.81 -12.04
C PHE A 221 -0.03 -0.24 -13.16
N PHE A 222 0.77 -1.31 -13.13
CA PHE A 222 0.56 -2.49 -13.98
C PHE A 222 -0.37 -3.49 -13.30
N LEU A 223 -1.39 -3.93 -14.02
CA LEU A 223 -2.39 -4.86 -13.50
C LEU A 223 -1.89 -6.31 -13.34
N PHE A 224 -0.74 -6.66 -13.92
CA PHE A 224 -0.20 -8.02 -13.92
C PHE A 224 0.99 -8.25 -12.95
N ASN A 225 1.60 -7.19 -12.40
CA ASN A 225 2.75 -7.37 -11.52
C ASN A 225 2.30 -7.61 -10.07
N HIS A 226 2.55 -8.81 -9.55
CA HIS A 226 2.07 -9.23 -8.23
C HIS A 226 2.84 -8.64 -7.05
N PHE A 227 4.04 -8.12 -7.30
CA PHE A 227 4.92 -7.66 -6.24
C PHE A 227 4.81 -6.16 -5.99
N CYS A 228 5.06 -5.37 -7.05
CA CYS A 228 4.89 -3.93 -7.05
C CYS A 228 4.35 -3.43 -8.40
N PRO A 229 3.14 -2.86 -8.43
CA PRO A 229 2.55 -2.41 -9.68
C PRO A 229 3.16 -1.10 -10.20
N ILE A 230 3.94 -0.36 -9.41
CA ILE A 230 4.56 0.91 -9.84
C ILE A 230 5.84 0.61 -10.59
N THR A 231 5.82 0.76 -11.91
CA THR A 231 7.01 0.55 -12.76
C THR A 231 7.51 1.85 -13.36
N PHE A 232 6.61 2.81 -13.57
CA PHE A 232 6.91 4.09 -14.22
C PHE A 232 6.13 5.22 -13.58
N TYR A 233 6.61 6.44 -13.81
CA TYR A 233 5.95 7.65 -13.38
C TYR A 233 5.59 8.50 -14.59
N ARG A 234 4.38 9.05 -14.58
CA ARG A 234 3.95 10.07 -15.52
C ARG A 234 4.32 11.44 -14.97
N TYR A 235 5.19 12.13 -15.68
CA TYR A 235 5.58 13.50 -15.40
C TYR A 235 4.55 14.49 -15.96
N PRO A 236 4.40 15.69 -15.39
CA PRO A 236 3.64 16.75 -16.05
C PRO A 236 4.26 17.14 -17.40
N SER A 237 3.43 17.25 -18.43
CA SER A 237 3.82 17.71 -19.76
C SER A 237 3.03 18.97 -20.15
N PRO A 238 3.65 19.93 -20.88
CA PRO A 238 2.94 21.11 -21.38
C PRO A 238 1.82 20.75 -22.38
N ASN A 239 1.87 19.56 -22.97
CA ASN A 239 0.85 19.07 -23.89
C ASN A 239 -0.28 18.30 -23.19
N ASP A 240 -0.22 18.16 -21.86
CA ASP A 240 -1.28 17.50 -21.12
C ASP A 240 -2.56 18.34 -21.16
N THR A 241 -3.69 17.66 -21.30
CA THR A 241 -5.02 18.26 -21.35
C THR A 241 -6.01 17.40 -20.59
N VAL A 242 -7.06 18.03 -20.08
CA VAL A 242 -8.14 17.32 -19.37
C VAL A 242 -9.19 16.89 -20.39
N ILE A 243 -9.55 15.62 -20.38
CA ILE A 243 -10.65 15.03 -21.15
C ILE A 243 -11.86 14.97 -20.22
N SER A 244 -12.80 15.89 -20.42
CA SER A 244 -14.08 15.87 -19.72
C SER A 244 -15.10 15.08 -20.54
N LYS A 245 -15.88 14.21 -19.88
CA LYS A 245 -16.98 13.43 -20.53
C LYS A 245 -18.32 14.17 -20.54
N HIS A 246 -18.37 15.40 -20.01
CA HIS A 246 -19.59 16.20 -19.99
C HIS A 246 -19.48 17.39 -20.96
N ASP A 247 -20.56 17.63 -21.70
CA ASP A 247 -20.73 18.86 -22.49
C ASP A 247 -20.55 20.08 -21.58
N SER A 248 -19.76 21.02 -22.08
CA SER A 248 -19.23 22.21 -21.40
C SER A 248 -20.30 23.23 -20.99
N THR A 249 -21.28 22.85 -20.16
CA THR A 249 -22.31 23.78 -19.66
C THR A 249 -22.51 23.82 -18.15
N THR A 250 -21.72 23.09 -17.34
CA THR A 250 -21.71 23.33 -15.89
C THR A 250 -20.40 22.93 -15.21
N SER A 251 -19.32 23.69 -15.41
CA SER A 251 -18.12 23.60 -14.57
C SER A 251 -17.95 24.89 -13.74
N VAL A 252 -18.96 25.19 -12.93
CA VAL A 252 -18.71 26.02 -11.75
C VAL A 252 -17.98 25.10 -10.75
N PRO A 253 -16.77 25.45 -10.28
CA PRO A 253 -16.17 24.74 -9.17
C PRO A 253 -17.12 24.89 -8.00
N ALA A 254 -17.77 23.80 -7.60
CA ALA A 254 -18.50 23.81 -6.35
C ALA A 254 -17.47 24.02 -5.25
N GLU A 255 -17.55 25.15 -4.54
CA GLU A 255 -16.68 25.47 -3.42
C GLU A 255 -16.61 24.26 -2.47
N GLY A 256 -15.38 23.81 -2.16
CA GLY A 256 -15.13 22.71 -1.23
C GLY A 256 -15.00 21.32 -1.85
N LYS A 257 -15.17 21.12 -3.17
CA LYS A 257 -14.87 19.81 -3.78
C LYS A 257 -13.37 19.60 -3.98
N VAL A 258 -12.85 18.54 -3.38
CA VAL A 258 -11.46 18.05 -3.57
C VAL A 258 -11.20 17.67 -5.03
N MET A 259 -10.00 17.98 -5.53
CA MET A 259 -9.62 17.77 -6.93
C MET A 259 -8.25 17.10 -7.03
N CYS A 260 -8.06 16.30 -8.08
CA CYS A 260 -6.74 15.78 -8.40
C CYS A 260 -5.89 16.86 -9.09
N ARG A 261 -4.57 16.79 -8.90
CA ARG A 261 -3.60 17.73 -9.49
C ARG A 261 -2.56 16.98 -10.32
N HIS A 262 -2.21 17.56 -11.47
CA HIS A 262 -1.11 17.09 -12.29
C HIS A 262 -0.41 18.28 -12.97
N GLY A 263 0.79 18.64 -12.50
CA GLY A 263 1.42 19.89 -12.87
C GLY A 263 0.52 21.09 -12.57
N ASN A 264 0.20 21.86 -13.62
CA ASN A 264 -0.71 23.01 -13.52
C ASN A 264 -2.18 22.66 -13.76
N LEU A 265 -2.49 21.39 -14.07
CA LEU A 265 -3.86 20.93 -14.32
C LEU A 265 -4.55 20.51 -13.04
N THR A 266 -5.85 20.80 -12.99
CA THR A 266 -6.77 20.31 -11.97
C THR A 266 -7.87 19.50 -12.64
N LEU A 267 -8.19 18.35 -12.06
CA LEU A 267 -9.18 17.42 -12.60
C LEU A 267 -10.23 17.14 -11.53
N HIS A 268 -11.50 17.24 -11.90
CA HIS A 268 -12.60 16.78 -11.07
C HIS A 268 -12.62 15.25 -11.06
N ILE A 269 -13.20 14.69 -10.00
CA ILE A 269 -13.42 13.25 -9.90
C ILE A 269 -14.18 12.75 -11.14
N GLY A 270 -13.64 11.71 -11.78
CA GLY A 270 -14.15 11.10 -13.01
C GLY A 270 -13.55 11.68 -14.31
N GLU A 271 -12.87 12.83 -14.27
CA GLU A 271 -12.17 13.37 -15.44
C GLU A 271 -10.88 12.61 -15.74
N GLU A 272 -10.55 12.51 -17.02
CA GLU A 272 -9.41 11.74 -17.51
C GLU A 272 -8.31 12.69 -18.01
N LEU A 273 -7.04 12.30 -17.84
CA LEU A 273 -5.92 13.03 -18.41
C LEU A 273 -5.63 12.51 -19.82
N SER A 274 -5.30 13.41 -20.74
CA SER A 274 -5.00 13.03 -22.12
C SER A 274 -3.74 12.16 -22.23
N ASN A 275 -3.80 11.18 -23.12
CA ASN A 275 -2.72 10.22 -23.37
C ASN A 275 -1.71 10.80 -24.36
N VAL A 276 -0.96 11.81 -23.94
CA VAL A 276 -0.09 12.58 -24.85
C VAL A 276 1.39 12.21 -24.73
N GLN A 277 1.83 11.47 -23.70
CA GLN A 277 3.24 11.08 -23.60
C GLN A 277 3.57 9.90 -24.53
N PRO A 278 4.45 10.08 -25.52
CA PRO A 278 4.93 9.02 -26.39
C PRO A 278 6.26 8.53 -25.83
N ILE A 279 6.23 7.67 -24.82
CA ILE A 279 7.47 7.04 -24.36
C ILE A 279 7.23 5.53 -24.31
N GLU A 280 7.71 4.91 -25.38
CA GLU A 280 7.84 3.47 -25.61
C GLU A 280 6.55 2.67 -25.79
N VAL A 281 6.71 1.52 -26.46
CA VAL A 281 5.69 0.52 -26.83
C VAL A 281 4.76 0.13 -25.66
N TRP A 282 5.24 0.32 -24.42
CA TRP A 282 4.54 0.06 -23.15
C TRP A 282 3.48 1.10 -22.75
N SER A 283 3.45 2.27 -23.42
CA SER A 283 2.49 3.36 -23.16
C SER A 283 1.20 3.27 -23.99
N ALA A 284 1.12 2.31 -24.93
CA ALA A 284 -0.12 1.99 -25.63
C ALA A 284 -1.17 1.49 -24.62
N GLY A 285 -2.21 2.29 -24.38
CA GLY A 285 -3.30 1.92 -23.48
C GLY A 285 -3.16 2.37 -22.02
N MET A 286 -2.20 3.25 -21.70
CA MET A 286 -2.21 3.91 -20.39
C MET A 286 -3.49 4.76 -20.24
N LYS A 287 -4.09 4.73 -19.06
CA LYS A 287 -5.27 5.54 -18.74
C LYS A 287 -5.12 6.13 -17.34
N CYS A 288 -5.30 7.44 -17.25
CA CYS A 288 -5.19 8.21 -16.02
C CYS A 288 -6.53 8.89 -15.70
N VAL A 289 -7.10 8.61 -14.54
CA VAL A 289 -8.40 9.15 -14.11
C VAL A 289 -8.28 9.75 -12.71
N CYS A 290 -8.98 10.85 -12.45
CA CYS A 290 -9.14 11.34 -11.09
C CYS A 290 -10.19 10.47 -10.37
N GLU A 291 -9.74 9.48 -9.61
CA GLU A 291 -10.64 8.61 -8.83
C GLU A 291 -10.79 9.12 -7.40
N VAL A 292 -9.67 9.33 -6.71
CA VAL A 292 -9.60 9.85 -5.34
C VAL A 292 -8.42 10.83 -5.25
N PRO A 293 -8.65 12.13 -4.99
CA PRO A 293 -7.62 13.15 -4.82
C PRO A 293 -6.58 12.85 -3.72
N PRO A 294 -5.36 13.43 -3.78
CA PRO A 294 -4.92 14.51 -4.69
C PRO A 294 -4.23 14.06 -5.98
N TYR A 295 -3.83 12.79 -6.10
CA TYR A 295 -3.16 12.28 -7.30
C TYR A 295 -4.14 11.58 -8.24
N LEU A 296 -3.80 11.54 -9.54
CA LEU A 296 -4.53 10.72 -10.50
C LEU A 296 -4.20 9.24 -10.30
N THR A 297 -5.12 8.37 -10.70
CA THR A 297 -4.89 6.93 -10.79
C THR A 297 -4.57 6.58 -12.23
N CYS A 298 -3.32 6.19 -12.49
CA CYS A 298 -2.87 5.78 -13.81
C CYS A 298 -2.64 4.27 -13.84
N TYR A 299 -3.22 3.58 -14.82
CA TYR A 299 -2.98 2.16 -15.05
C TYR A 299 -2.68 1.90 -16.51
N THR A 300 -2.00 0.79 -16.80
CA THR A 300 -1.79 0.31 -18.16
C THR A 300 -2.30 -1.12 -18.32
N THR A 301 -2.98 -1.38 -19.44
CA THR A 301 -3.36 -2.71 -19.89
C THR A 301 -2.47 -3.07 -21.07
N THR A 302 -1.26 -3.56 -20.82
CA THR A 302 -0.55 -4.29 -21.89
C THR A 302 -1.30 -5.61 -22.06
N ALA A 303 -2.10 -5.72 -23.11
CA ALA A 303 -2.61 -7.01 -23.55
C ALA A 303 -1.41 -7.96 -23.68
N SER A 304 -1.51 -9.14 -23.08
CA SER A 304 -0.66 -10.25 -23.47
C SER A 304 -0.77 -10.35 -25.00
N SER A 305 0.32 -10.13 -25.72
CA SER A 305 0.48 -10.81 -26.98
C SER A 305 0.50 -12.29 -26.62
N GLU A 306 -0.66 -12.93 -26.65
CA GLU A 306 -0.73 -14.37 -26.85
C GLU A 306 0.09 -14.65 -28.10
N GLU A 307 1.15 -15.43 -27.91
CA GLU A 307 2.00 -15.94 -28.98
C GLU A 307 1.11 -16.79 -29.90
N ASP A 308 1.00 -16.38 -31.17
CA ASP A 308 0.67 -17.25 -32.30
C ASP A 308 1.95 -17.97 -32.78
#